data_AF-A0A1U9JJP3-F1
#
_entry.id   AF-A0A1U9JJP3-F1
#
_cell.length_a   1.000
_cell.length_b   1.000
_cell.length_c   1.000
_cell.angle_alpha   90.00
_cell.angle_beta   90.00
_cell.angle_gamma   90.00
#
_symmetry.space_group_name_H-M   'P 1'
#
loop_
_entity.id
_entity.type
_entity.pdbx_description
1 polymer ?
#
loop_
_entity_poly.entity_id
_entity_poly.type
_entity_poly.pdbx_seq_one_letter_code
_entity_poly.pdbx_strand_id
1 'polypeptide(L)'
;MATHDPLAIQDPSSFEKHIGTLFQNSNWEVIVPPANTRGYDLELRRDKLCVAVQIKNYTRKCSFADLEKFKSFLELPLAAKFTHAFFVSASGFSKNVLLDAEASRRERQEQKAQRDALAQQGGQPAPAQDETLPRANASANLVLVNYRNGKLEFPSLESSAAEVPPVERVRYIGVFTCKGGVGKTTTAAHLAGAFALMGHDVVLLDLDPDQNLHKLFRADLDDPGSDASLFVPAMVKGQMGTTITVLSHEQWDKSRQAGHTDLDAKIIICDCSPVLSENLPELIEKFDYCIIPTTLNPLGIAKNANVITRTFAHIRQINQKAEMFCLINSFDVGKAVEKKNDTLLTHLQKEIDHYARHDPKCRLIHPSQAKIRYSSALLYWGYHIIDGSPPQLAFREVAGRSYPRTDFLQLAEYLEEHTDIETLRHRGEA
;
A
#
# COMPACT_ATOMS: atom_id res chain seq x y z
N MET A 1 -33.13 39.46 -4.13
CA MET A 1 -32.48 38.97 -2.90
C MET A 1 -31.01 38.86 -3.19
N ALA A 2 -30.18 39.62 -2.49
CA ALA A 2 -28.76 39.79 -2.78
C ALA A 2 -27.97 38.51 -2.52
N THR A 3 -27.20 38.08 -3.51
CA THR A 3 -26.17 37.05 -3.40
C THR A 3 -24.95 37.66 -2.69
N HIS A 4 -24.66 37.20 -1.48
CA HIS A 4 -23.44 37.56 -0.78
C HIS A 4 -22.26 36.89 -1.48
N ASP A 5 -21.46 37.67 -2.20
CA ASP A 5 -20.11 37.31 -2.64
C ASP A 5 -19.13 37.60 -1.48
N PRO A 6 -18.54 36.60 -0.82
CA PRO A 6 -17.69 36.81 0.34
C PRO A 6 -16.32 37.41 0.02
N LEU A 7 -16.02 37.75 -1.24
CA LEU A 7 -14.73 38.34 -1.64
C LEU A 7 -14.84 39.60 -2.50
N ALA A 8 -15.98 40.31 -2.47
CA ALA A 8 -16.08 41.61 -3.11
C ALA A 8 -15.09 42.62 -2.49
N ILE A 9 -14.11 43.00 -3.31
CA ILE A 9 -12.88 43.73 -2.94
C ILE A 9 -13.18 45.12 -2.38
N GLN A 10 -12.78 45.36 -1.13
CA GLN A 10 -12.45 46.67 -0.60
C GLN A 10 -11.13 46.52 0.19
N ASP A 11 -10.02 46.99 -0.39
CA ASP A 11 -8.65 47.14 0.16
C ASP A 11 -7.57 46.07 -0.20
N PRO A 12 -6.49 46.41 -0.96
CA PRO A 12 -5.35 45.54 -1.37
C PRO A 12 -4.34 45.15 -0.26
N SER A 13 -4.72 45.17 1.03
CA SER A 13 -3.77 45.21 2.14
C SER A 13 -3.06 43.89 2.53
N SER A 14 -3.07 42.84 1.71
CA SER A 14 -2.17 41.69 1.89
C SER A 14 -1.67 41.14 0.56
N PHE A 15 -0.34 41.02 0.41
CA PHE A 15 0.31 40.48 -0.78
C PHE A 15 -0.15 39.06 -1.10
N GLU A 16 -0.43 38.23 -0.09
CA GLU A 16 -0.98 36.88 -0.27
C GLU A 16 -2.37 36.91 -0.91
N LYS A 17 -3.24 37.84 -0.50
CA LYS A 17 -4.55 38.03 -1.12
C LYS A 17 -4.43 38.45 -2.58
N HIS A 18 -3.50 39.35 -2.89
CA HIS A 18 -3.24 39.78 -4.26
C HIS A 18 -2.78 38.61 -5.14
N ILE A 19 -1.84 37.80 -4.66
CA ILE A 19 -1.37 36.60 -5.36
C ILE A 19 -2.50 35.57 -5.54
N GLY A 20 -3.36 35.40 -4.53
CA GLY A 20 -4.57 34.58 -4.62
C GLY A 20 -5.50 35.04 -5.75
N THR A 21 -5.78 36.33 -5.87
CA THR A 21 -6.59 36.88 -6.98
C THR A 21 -5.96 36.62 -8.35
N LEU A 22 -4.63 36.70 -8.48
CA LEU A 22 -3.95 36.38 -9.74
C LEU A 22 -4.09 34.91 -10.14
N PHE A 23 -4.07 33.99 -9.16
CA PHE A 23 -4.36 32.58 -9.42
C PHE A 23 -5.84 32.34 -9.78
N GLN A 24 -6.79 33.01 -9.10
CA GLN A 24 -8.21 32.95 -9.46
C GLN A 24 -8.47 33.40 -10.91
N ASN A 25 -7.85 34.52 -11.31
CA ASN A 25 -7.91 35.02 -12.70
C ASN A 25 -7.26 34.07 -13.72
N SER A 26 -6.48 33.09 -13.26
CA SER A 26 -5.84 32.05 -14.05
C SER A 26 -6.57 30.70 -13.96
N ASN A 27 -7.87 30.74 -13.61
CA ASN A 27 -8.77 29.59 -13.46
C ASN A 27 -8.36 28.57 -12.37
N TRP A 28 -7.78 29.05 -11.26
CA TRP A 28 -7.58 28.23 -10.06
C TRP A 28 -8.66 28.50 -9.03
N GLU A 29 -9.18 27.45 -8.42
CA GLU A 29 -9.86 27.59 -7.14
C GLU A 29 -8.80 27.88 -6.07
N VAL A 30 -8.99 28.92 -5.26
CA VAL A 30 -8.03 29.37 -4.25
C VAL A 30 -8.64 29.23 -2.87
N ILE A 31 -7.99 28.44 -2.03
CA ILE A 31 -8.40 28.13 -0.67
C ILE A 31 -7.39 28.74 0.29
N VAL A 32 -7.87 29.60 1.19
CA VAL A 32 -7.04 30.19 2.26
C VAL A 32 -7.06 29.23 3.45
N PRO A 33 -5.90 28.75 3.93
CA PRO A 33 -5.86 27.82 5.04
C PRO A 33 -6.29 28.48 6.36
N PRO A 34 -6.71 27.70 7.38
CA PRO A 34 -7.05 28.24 8.71
C PRO A 34 -5.91 29.07 9.31
N ALA A 35 -6.26 30.05 10.15
CA ALA A 35 -5.27 30.84 10.87
C ALA A 35 -4.29 29.94 11.65
N ASN A 36 -3.00 30.27 11.65
CA ASN A 36 -1.89 29.49 12.22
C ASN A 36 -1.47 28.22 11.46
N THR A 37 -1.98 28.00 10.24
CA THR A 37 -1.46 26.93 9.39
C THR A 37 0.03 27.18 9.08
N ARG A 38 0.88 26.21 9.41
CA ARG A 38 2.34 26.32 9.20
C ARG A 38 2.72 25.75 7.85
N GLY A 39 3.54 26.48 7.10
CA GLY A 39 4.34 25.97 5.98
C GLY A 39 3.81 26.23 4.57
N TYR A 40 2.57 26.67 4.41
CA TYR A 40 2.02 27.19 3.14
C TYR A 40 1.02 28.32 3.41
N ASP A 41 0.84 29.18 2.42
CA ASP A 41 0.05 30.41 2.53
C ASP A 41 -1.27 30.29 1.75
N LEU A 42 -1.31 29.54 0.65
CA LEU A 42 -2.54 29.23 -0.12
C LEU A 42 -2.56 27.78 -0.58
N GLU A 43 -3.76 27.24 -0.74
CA GLU A 43 -4.01 26.00 -1.47
C GLU A 43 -4.69 26.33 -2.80
N LEU A 44 -4.21 25.77 -3.92
CA LEU A 44 -4.86 25.92 -5.23
C LEU A 44 -5.43 24.58 -5.68
N ARG A 45 -6.62 24.61 -6.29
CA ARG A 45 -7.23 23.44 -6.92
C ARG A 45 -7.61 23.71 -8.37
N ARG A 46 -7.32 22.75 -9.23
CA ARG A 46 -7.75 22.74 -10.63
C ARG A 46 -7.70 21.31 -11.15
N ASP A 47 -8.83 20.78 -11.62
CA ASP A 47 -8.99 19.39 -12.03
C ASP A 47 -8.49 18.40 -10.94
N LYS A 48 -7.50 17.56 -11.25
CA LYS A 48 -6.86 16.62 -10.30
C LYS A 48 -5.68 17.25 -9.55
N LEU A 49 -5.38 18.53 -9.76
CA LEU A 49 -4.24 19.22 -9.13
C LEU A 49 -4.66 19.86 -7.81
N CYS A 50 -3.95 19.51 -6.76
CA CYS A 50 -3.95 20.21 -5.47
C CYS A 50 -2.55 20.78 -5.25
N VAL A 51 -2.41 22.09 -5.04
CA VAL A 51 -1.11 22.79 -5.03
C VAL A 51 -0.90 23.51 -3.71
N ALA A 52 0.19 23.21 -3.02
CA ALA A 52 0.63 24.01 -1.87
C ALA A 52 1.34 25.26 -2.39
N VAL A 53 0.96 26.44 -1.95
CA VAL A 53 1.62 27.68 -2.35
C VAL A 53 2.29 28.30 -1.14
N GLN A 54 3.59 28.57 -1.25
CA GLN A 54 4.29 29.42 -0.30
C GLN A 54 4.70 30.72 -0.99
N ILE A 55 4.37 31.85 -0.40
CA ILE A 55 4.49 33.19 -0.93
C ILE A 55 5.53 33.96 -0.12
N LYS A 56 6.58 34.44 -0.81
CA LYS A 56 7.64 35.26 -0.20
C LYS A 56 7.66 36.66 -0.81
N ASN A 57 7.24 37.63 -0.01
CA ASN A 57 7.31 39.06 -0.35
C ASN A 57 8.57 39.73 0.25
N TYR A 58 9.74 39.22 -0.10
CA TYR A 58 11.00 39.78 0.39
C TYR A 58 11.55 40.83 -0.57
N THR A 59 12.23 41.85 -0.03
CA THR A 59 13.03 42.80 -0.82
C THR A 59 14.32 42.19 -1.36
N ARG A 60 14.85 41.15 -0.68
CA ARG A 60 15.96 40.32 -1.14
C ARG A 60 15.45 39.08 -1.90
N LYS A 61 16.25 38.59 -2.84
CA LYS A 61 16.00 37.31 -3.53
C LYS A 61 15.87 36.14 -2.53
N CYS A 62 15.01 35.17 -2.85
CA CYS A 62 14.85 33.94 -2.09
C CYS A 62 16.11 33.07 -2.20
N SER A 63 16.62 32.66 -1.05
CA SER A 63 17.82 31.84 -0.89
C SER A 63 17.47 30.36 -0.88
N PHE A 64 18.49 29.50 -0.96
CA PHE A 64 18.31 28.05 -0.83
C PHE A 64 17.67 27.68 0.52
N ALA A 65 18.08 28.34 1.61
CA ALA A 65 17.49 28.12 2.94
C ALA A 65 15.99 28.50 3.02
N ASP A 66 15.52 29.46 2.22
CA ASP A 66 14.09 29.80 2.17
C ASP A 66 13.30 28.70 1.44
N LEU A 67 13.89 28.12 0.39
CA LEU A 67 13.30 27.02 -0.38
C LEU A 67 13.31 25.70 0.41
N GLU A 68 14.40 25.38 1.08
CA GLU A 68 14.55 24.17 1.91
C GLU A 68 13.52 24.12 3.02
N LYS A 69 13.21 25.24 3.69
CA LYS A 69 12.13 25.29 4.68
C LYS A 69 10.77 24.88 4.10
N PHE A 70 10.52 25.21 2.84
CA PHE A 70 9.30 24.79 2.17
C PHE A 70 9.37 23.32 1.75
N LYS A 71 10.49 22.86 1.18
CA LYS A 71 10.70 21.45 0.85
C LYS A 71 10.56 20.55 2.07
N SER A 72 11.17 20.89 3.20
CA SER A 72 11.02 20.17 4.47
C SER A 72 9.56 20.14 4.94
N PHE A 73 8.78 21.19 4.67
CA PHE A 73 7.34 21.17 4.93
C PHE A 73 6.60 20.21 3.98
N LEU A 74 6.96 20.18 2.70
CA LEU A 74 6.35 19.31 1.70
C LEU A 74 6.60 17.82 1.94
N GLU A 75 7.63 17.50 2.73
CA GLU A 75 7.94 16.15 3.21
C GLU A 75 7.13 15.76 4.46
N LEU A 76 6.45 16.72 5.11
CA LEU A 76 5.61 16.41 6.27
C LEU A 76 4.30 15.73 5.83
N PRO A 77 3.75 14.82 6.65
CA PRO A 77 2.49 14.13 6.34
C PRO A 77 1.32 15.06 6.02
N LEU A 78 1.27 16.23 6.69
CA LEU A 78 0.24 17.24 6.48
C LEU A 78 0.26 17.86 5.06
N ALA A 79 1.37 17.73 4.33
CA ALA A 79 1.51 18.17 2.94
C ALA A 79 1.20 17.06 1.91
N ALA A 80 0.91 15.83 2.35
CA ALA A 80 0.67 14.68 1.46
C ALA A 80 -0.54 14.84 0.52
N LYS A 81 -1.46 15.77 0.84
CA LYS A 81 -2.59 16.12 -0.01
C LYS A 81 -2.21 16.90 -1.29
N PHE A 82 -1.01 17.45 -1.35
CA PHE A 82 -0.59 18.33 -2.44
C PHE A 82 0.14 17.58 -3.55
N THR A 83 -0.35 17.70 -4.78
CA THR A 83 0.26 17.15 -6.01
C THR A 83 1.44 17.93 -6.52
N HIS A 84 1.43 19.23 -6.28
CA HIS A 84 2.43 20.18 -6.73
C HIS A 84 2.69 21.20 -5.63
N ALA A 85 3.81 21.89 -5.71
CA ALA A 85 4.10 23.02 -4.85
C ALA A 85 4.52 24.22 -5.68
N PHE A 86 3.98 25.39 -5.36
CA PHE A 86 4.38 26.66 -5.94
C PHE A 86 5.11 27.47 -4.88
N PHE A 87 6.37 27.82 -5.17
CA PHE A 87 7.09 28.77 -4.34
C PHE A 87 7.13 30.11 -5.09
N VAL A 88 6.36 31.07 -4.61
CA VAL A 88 6.15 32.38 -5.25
C VAL A 88 7.10 33.40 -4.63
N SER A 89 7.83 34.14 -5.46
CA SER A 89 8.74 35.20 -5.00
C SER A 89 8.50 36.53 -5.72
N ALA A 90 8.37 37.61 -4.94
CA ALA A 90 8.24 38.98 -5.45
C ALA A 90 9.56 39.59 -5.96
N SER A 91 10.70 39.14 -5.42
CA SER A 91 12.05 39.62 -5.76
C SER A 91 12.87 38.61 -6.57
N GLY A 92 12.30 37.43 -6.81
CA GLY A 92 12.90 36.33 -7.54
C GLY A 92 13.90 35.52 -6.71
N PHE A 93 14.70 34.70 -7.41
CA PHE A 93 15.51 33.64 -6.81
C PHE A 93 17.00 33.90 -6.91
N SER A 94 17.75 33.44 -5.89
CA SER A 94 19.21 33.41 -5.92
C SER A 94 19.74 32.44 -6.98
N LYS A 95 20.98 32.63 -7.42
CA LYS A 95 21.61 31.78 -8.45
C LYS A 95 21.62 30.29 -8.05
N ASN A 96 21.88 29.99 -6.79
CA ASN A 96 21.94 28.60 -6.30
C ASN A 96 20.57 27.91 -6.35
N VAL A 97 19.49 28.64 -6.06
CA VAL A 97 18.11 28.11 -6.18
C VAL A 97 17.75 27.82 -7.64
N LEU A 98 18.18 28.69 -8.56
CA LEU A 98 17.95 28.47 -9.99
C LEU A 98 18.75 27.26 -10.52
N LEU A 99 20.00 27.09 -10.08
CA LEU A 99 20.82 25.93 -10.45
C LEU A 99 20.26 24.61 -9.92
N ASP A 100 19.76 24.60 -8.67
CA ASP A 100 19.08 23.45 -8.07
C ASP A 100 17.84 23.05 -8.89
N ALA A 101 16.99 24.03 -9.21
CA ALA A 101 15.80 23.80 -10.03
C ALA A 101 16.12 23.35 -11.46
N GLU A 102 17.22 23.84 -12.06
CA GLU A 102 17.71 23.39 -13.37
C GLU A 102 18.24 21.95 -13.33
N ALA A 103 19.00 21.58 -12.29
CA ALA A 103 19.51 20.21 -12.09
C ALA A 103 18.35 19.21 -11.96
N SER A 104 17.38 19.48 -11.07
CA SER A 104 16.21 18.62 -10.90
C SER A 104 15.31 18.55 -12.14
N ARG A 105 15.35 19.55 -13.03
CA ARG A 105 14.66 19.50 -14.33
C ARG A 105 15.40 18.63 -15.34
N ARG A 106 16.73 18.70 -15.39
CA ARG A 106 17.56 17.85 -16.29
C ARG A 106 17.43 16.38 -15.93
N GLU A 107 17.54 16.04 -14.66
CA GLU A 107 17.35 14.66 -14.17
C GLU A 107 15.99 14.10 -14.57
N ARG A 108 14.92 14.90 -14.45
CA ARG A 108 13.57 14.50 -14.89
C ARG A 108 13.46 14.31 -16.40
N GLN A 109 14.11 15.17 -17.19
CA GLN A 109 14.12 15.04 -18.65
C GLN A 109 14.91 13.80 -19.09
N GLU A 110 16.01 13.48 -18.42
CA GLU A 110 16.82 12.30 -18.67
C GLU A 110 16.06 11.01 -18.31
N GLN A 111 15.41 10.97 -17.14
CA GLN A 111 14.54 9.84 -16.74
C GLN A 111 13.38 9.62 -17.71
N LYS A 112 12.76 10.70 -18.20
CA LYS A 112 11.70 10.64 -19.20
C LYS A 112 12.24 10.13 -20.55
N ALA A 113 13.36 10.66 -21.02
CA ALA A 113 14.00 10.21 -22.26
C ALA A 113 14.40 8.73 -22.19
N GLN A 114 14.81 8.25 -21.02
CA GLN A 114 15.16 6.85 -20.79
C GLN A 114 13.93 5.94 -20.81
N ARG A 115 12.80 6.35 -20.19
CA ARG A 115 11.49 5.67 -20.32
C ARG A 115 11.02 5.61 -21.77
N ASP A 116 11.06 6.75 -22.47
CA ASP A 116 10.61 6.86 -23.86
C ASP A 116 11.48 5.99 -24.80
N ALA A 117 12.79 5.88 -24.54
CA ALA A 117 13.70 5.02 -25.28
C ALA A 117 13.44 3.52 -25.05
N LEU A 118 13.12 3.12 -23.80
CA LEU A 118 12.71 1.74 -23.49
C LEU A 118 11.38 1.36 -24.14
N ALA A 119 10.44 2.32 -24.26
CA ALA A 119 9.16 2.11 -24.94
C ALA A 119 9.29 1.91 -26.47
N GLN A 120 10.33 2.47 -27.11
CA GLN A 120 10.55 2.36 -28.55
C GLN A 120 11.24 1.05 -29.00
N GLN A 121 11.83 0.27 -28.08
CA GLN A 121 12.53 -0.99 -28.39
C GLN A 121 11.63 -2.24 -28.45
N GLY A 122 10.30 -2.08 -28.51
CA GLY A 122 9.37 -3.19 -28.76
C GLY A 122 9.00 -4.04 -27.55
N GLY A 123 9.26 -3.57 -26.33
CA GLY A 123 8.63 -4.12 -25.13
C GLY A 123 7.13 -3.81 -25.12
N GLN A 124 6.28 -4.81 -24.96
CA GLN A 124 4.83 -4.62 -24.89
C GLN A 124 4.46 -3.59 -23.80
N PRO A 125 3.56 -2.63 -24.07
CA PRO A 125 3.10 -1.72 -23.04
C PRO A 125 2.28 -2.51 -22.01
N ALA A 126 2.71 -2.44 -20.75
CA ALA A 126 1.95 -3.01 -19.64
C ALA A 126 0.52 -2.45 -19.62
N PRO A 127 -0.49 -3.26 -19.30
CA PRO A 127 -1.89 -2.86 -19.42
C PRO A 127 -2.23 -1.75 -18.44
N ALA A 128 -2.99 -0.78 -18.93
CA ALA A 128 -3.53 0.33 -18.16
C ALA A 128 -4.75 -0.09 -17.33
N GLN A 129 -4.96 0.64 -16.23
CA GLN A 129 -6.15 0.75 -15.36
C GLN A 129 -6.19 -0.27 -14.20
N ASP A 130 -6.45 0.11 -12.95
CA ASP A 130 -7.44 1.10 -12.52
C ASP A 130 -7.26 1.61 -11.05
N GLU A 131 -7.81 2.79 -10.85
CA GLU A 131 -7.68 3.88 -9.86
C GLU A 131 -7.69 3.53 -8.35
N THR A 132 -6.66 3.98 -7.62
CA THR A 132 -6.72 4.54 -6.24
C THR A 132 -5.48 5.45 -6.01
N LEU A 133 -5.68 6.61 -5.35
CA LEU A 133 -4.83 7.80 -5.44
C LEU A 133 -3.33 7.61 -5.06
N PRO A 134 -2.38 8.08 -5.89
CA PRO A 134 -0.95 8.17 -5.55
C PRO A 134 -0.69 9.30 -4.51
N ARG A 135 0.17 9.06 -3.50
CA ARG A 135 0.83 10.11 -2.69
C ARG A 135 1.43 11.16 -3.63
N ALA A 136 0.83 12.32 -3.54
CA ALA A 136 1.09 13.47 -4.35
C ALA A 136 2.46 14.05 -3.91
N ASN A 137 3.53 13.89 -4.69
CA ASN A 137 4.87 14.39 -4.29
C ASN A 137 5.04 15.85 -4.73
N ALA A 138 4.43 16.76 -3.98
CA ALA A 138 4.57 18.19 -4.20
C ALA A 138 6.03 18.68 -4.14
N SER A 139 6.91 18.02 -3.38
CA SER A 139 8.35 18.34 -3.34
C SER A 139 9.03 18.07 -4.68
N ALA A 140 8.79 16.90 -5.28
CA ALA A 140 9.28 16.57 -6.63
C ALA A 140 8.66 17.46 -7.72
N ASN A 141 7.44 17.95 -7.48
CA ASN A 141 6.69 18.82 -8.38
C ASN A 141 6.70 20.30 -7.94
N LEU A 142 7.81 20.73 -7.32
CA LEU A 142 8.02 22.11 -6.92
C LEU A 142 8.31 23.01 -8.13
N VAL A 143 7.53 24.07 -8.27
CA VAL A 143 7.65 25.09 -9.31
C VAL A 143 7.99 26.42 -8.66
N LEU A 144 9.08 27.03 -9.14
CA LEU A 144 9.45 28.39 -8.79
C LEU A 144 8.61 29.36 -9.63
N VAL A 145 7.87 30.25 -8.96
CA VAL A 145 6.98 31.23 -9.59
C VAL A 145 7.51 32.63 -9.30
N ASN A 146 7.80 33.42 -10.33
CA ASN A 146 8.19 34.82 -10.14
C ASN A 146 6.95 35.70 -10.21
N TYR A 147 6.80 36.64 -9.28
CA TYR A 147 5.86 37.73 -9.42
C TYR A 147 6.60 38.97 -9.95
N ARG A 148 6.22 39.45 -11.13
CA ARG A 148 6.81 40.63 -11.78
C ARG A 148 5.74 41.44 -12.50
N ASN A 149 5.78 42.76 -12.36
CA ASN A 149 4.91 43.69 -13.09
C ASN A 149 3.41 43.34 -12.99
N GLY A 150 2.93 42.89 -11.81
CA GLY A 150 1.53 42.53 -11.61
C GLY A 150 1.12 41.17 -12.18
N LYS A 151 2.08 40.33 -12.61
CA LYS A 151 1.82 39.02 -13.20
C LYS A 151 2.65 37.93 -12.54
N LEU A 152 2.11 36.72 -12.54
CA LEU A 152 2.80 35.50 -12.16
C LEU A 152 3.44 34.87 -13.39
N GLU A 153 4.75 34.65 -13.34
CA GLU A 153 5.53 33.98 -14.37
C GLU A 153 5.87 32.55 -13.89
N PHE A 154 5.24 31.56 -14.51
CA PHE A 154 5.51 30.14 -14.30
C PHE A 154 5.25 29.37 -15.60
N PRO A 155 5.93 28.23 -15.82
CA PRO A 155 5.68 27.41 -17.01
C PRO A 155 4.22 26.96 -17.06
N SER A 156 3.62 26.95 -18.26
CA SER A 156 2.29 26.40 -18.48
C SER A 156 2.24 24.95 -18.00
N LEU A 157 1.33 24.64 -17.08
CA LEU A 157 1.12 23.27 -16.58
C LEU A 157 0.42 22.35 -17.61
N GLU A 158 0.38 22.73 -18.89
CA GLU A 158 -0.29 21.99 -19.95
C GLU A 158 0.69 21.23 -20.85
N SER A 159 0.44 19.92 -20.95
CA SER A 159 1.06 18.94 -21.85
C SER A 159 2.58 18.74 -21.73
N SER A 160 3.00 18.34 -20.53
CA SER A 160 3.87 17.18 -20.43
C SER A 160 3.12 16.17 -19.60
N ALA A 161 2.56 15.14 -20.24
CA ALA A 161 2.37 13.85 -19.62
C ALA A 161 3.76 13.31 -19.21
N ALA A 162 4.35 13.94 -18.19
CA ALA A 162 5.43 13.34 -17.43
C ALA A 162 4.72 12.29 -16.60
N GLU A 163 4.85 11.05 -17.06
CA GLU A 163 4.39 9.90 -16.32
C GLU A 163 4.90 10.00 -14.88
N VAL A 164 3.94 10.02 -13.96
CA VAL A 164 4.15 10.02 -12.52
C VAL A 164 5.17 8.91 -12.19
N PRO A 165 6.28 9.19 -11.50
CA PRO A 165 7.11 8.12 -10.96
C PRO A 165 6.26 7.35 -9.93
N PRO A 166 6.18 6.01 -9.99
CA PRO A 166 5.14 5.25 -9.29
C PRO A 166 5.21 5.52 -7.79
N VAL A 167 4.08 5.85 -7.16
CA VAL A 167 4.01 5.90 -5.69
C VAL A 167 4.14 4.47 -5.15
N GLU A 168 4.82 4.27 -4.02
CA GLU A 168 4.68 3.03 -3.24
C GLU A 168 3.22 2.89 -2.81
N ARG A 169 2.42 2.26 -3.66
CA ARG A 169 1.02 1.98 -3.41
C ARG A 169 0.98 0.87 -2.36
N VAL A 170 0.17 1.04 -1.32
CA VAL A 170 -0.06 -0.01 -0.33
C VAL A 170 -0.67 -1.21 -1.05
N ARG A 171 -0.17 -2.42 -0.78
CA ARG A 171 -0.73 -3.66 -1.32
C ARG A 171 -1.65 -4.32 -0.32
N TYR A 172 -2.87 -4.60 -0.75
CA TYR A 172 -3.86 -5.32 0.04
C TYR A 172 -3.90 -6.80 -0.37
N ILE A 173 -3.71 -7.69 0.60
CA ILE A 173 -3.73 -9.13 0.42
C ILE A 173 -4.88 -9.72 1.25
N GLY A 174 -5.95 -10.18 0.59
CA GLY A 174 -7.06 -10.89 1.24
C GLY A 174 -6.78 -12.37 1.39
N VAL A 175 -6.92 -12.94 2.59
CA VAL A 175 -6.78 -14.39 2.81
C VAL A 175 -8.16 -15.00 3.05
N PHE A 176 -8.66 -15.76 2.07
CA PHE A 176 -10.01 -16.32 2.09
C PHE A 176 -10.02 -17.84 2.27
N THR A 177 -11.09 -18.35 2.86
CA THR A 177 -11.45 -19.77 2.76
C THR A 177 -12.96 -19.91 2.74
N CYS A 178 -13.51 -21.00 2.20
CA CYS A 178 -14.90 -21.41 2.47
C CYS A 178 -14.98 -22.78 3.16
N LYS A 179 -13.89 -23.20 3.80
CA LYS A 179 -13.84 -24.38 4.66
C LYS A 179 -13.09 -24.03 5.94
N GLY A 180 -13.75 -24.22 7.09
CA GLY A 180 -13.11 -24.10 8.39
C GLY A 180 -11.92 -25.05 8.51
N GLY A 181 -10.88 -24.62 9.22
CA GLY A 181 -9.72 -25.48 9.54
C GLY A 181 -8.72 -25.73 8.42
N VAL A 182 -8.80 -25.03 7.27
CA VAL A 182 -7.75 -25.11 6.23
C VAL A 182 -6.57 -24.17 6.47
N GLY A 183 -6.55 -23.45 7.60
CA GLY A 183 -5.45 -22.59 8.03
C GLY A 183 -5.47 -21.16 7.48
N LYS A 184 -6.66 -20.55 7.27
CA LYS A 184 -6.82 -19.15 6.83
C LYS A 184 -6.08 -18.17 7.75
N THR A 185 -6.48 -18.09 9.01
CA THR A 185 -5.87 -17.21 10.02
C THR A 185 -4.39 -17.50 10.22
N THR A 186 -4.02 -18.77 10.24
CA THR A 186 -2.60 -19.19 10.31
C THR A 186 -1.81 -18.65 9.12
N THR A 187 -2.37 -18.73 7.91
CA THR A 187 -1.75 -18.24 6.68
C THR A 187 -1.59 -16.72 6.72
N ALA A 188 -2.64 -15.98 7.12
CA ALA A 188 -2.60 -14.52 7.21
C ALA A 188 -1.53 -14.04 8.20
N ALA A 189 -1.52 -14.58 9.42
CA ALA A 189 -0.57 -14.18 10.46
C ALA A 189 0.89 -14.48 10.11
N HIS A 190 1.16 -15.69 9.59
CA HIS A 190 2.53 -16.08 9.28
C HIS A 190 3.02 -15.45 7.97
N LEU A 191 2.15 -15.19 7.00
CA LEU A 191 2.53 -14.42 5.82
C LEU A 191 2.88 -12.97 6.20
N ALA A 192 2.15 -12.37 7.13
CA ALA A 192 2.49 -11.04 7.65
C ALA A 192 3.86 -11.04 8.31
N GLY A 193 4.13 -12.05 9.14
CA GLY A 193 5.45 -12.27 9.72
C GLY A 193 6.56 -12.45 8.69
N ALA A 194 6.31 -13.18 7.61
CA ALA A 194 7.30 -13.40 6.55
C ALA A 194 7.64 -12.10 5.81
N PHE A 195 6.64 -11.33 5.40
CA PHE A 195 6.88 -10.01 4.80
C PHE A 195 7.61 -9.05 5.74
N ALA A 196 7.29 -9.08 7.04
CA ALA A 196 8.00 -8.27 8.03
C ALA A 196 9.46 -8.72 8.23
N LEU A 197 9.74 -10.03 8.17
CA LEU A 197 11.12 -10.55 8.14
C LEU A 197 11.89 -10.17 6.88
N MET A 198 11.18 -9.93 5.77
CA MET A 198 11.74 -9.44 4.51
C MET A 198 11.93 -7.91 4.48
N GLY A 199 11.57 -7.22 5.57
CA GLY A 199 11.77 -5.78 5.74
C GLY A 199 10.60 -4.91 5.26
N HIS A 200 9.44 -5.49 5.00
CA HIS A 200 8.23 -4.71 4.68
C HIS A 200 7.57 -4.20 5.95
N ASP A 201 7.01 -3.00 5.87
CA ASP A 201 6.06 -2.50 6.86
C ASP A 201 4.71 -3.17 6.62
N VAL A 202 4.25 -3.97 7.59
CA VAL A 202 3.06 -4.82 7.44
C VAL A 202 2.03 -4.51 8.51
N VAL A 203 0.76 -4.49 8.11
CA VAL A 203 -0.39 -4.51 9.02
C VAL A 203 -1.24 -5.74 8.78
N LEU A 204 -1.76 -6.30 9.87
CA LEU A 204 -2.64 -7.44 9.85
C LEU A 204 -4.05 -7.02 10.28
N LEU A 205 -5.03 -7.17 9.41
CA LEU A 205 -6.43 -6.87 9.68
C LEU A 205 -7.20 -8.15 9.93
N ASP A 206 -7.91 -8.20 11.06
CA ASP A 206 -8.88 -9.25 11.37
C ASP A 206 -10.27 -8.79 10.93
N LEU A 207 -10.74 -9.37 9.81
CA LEU A 207 -12.06 -9.12 9.25
C LEU A 207 -13.05 -10.24 9.59
N ASP A 208 -12.63 -11.24 10.37
CA ASP A 208 -13.50 -12.30 10.85
C ASP A 208 -14.36 -11.75 12.01
N PRO A 209 -15.71 -11.87 11.97
CA PRO A 209 -16.57 -11.43 13.07
C PRO A 209 -16.19 -12.06 14.42
N ASP A 210 -15.63 -13.28 14.40
CA ASP A 210 -15.17 -13.95 15.61
C ASP A 210 -13.87 -13.34 16.18
N GLN A 211 -13.17 -12.51 15.41
CA GLN A 211 -11.94 -11.80 15.79
C GLN A 211 -10.87 -12.71 16.41
N ASN A 212 -10.76 -13.96 15.93
CA ASN A 212 -9.87 -14.96 16.50
C ASN A 212 -8.41 -14.50 16.46
N LEU A 213 -8.00 -13.82 15.39
CA LEU A 213 -6.64 -13.33 15.20
C LEU A 213 -6.33 -12.17 16.13
N HIS A 214 -7.24 -11.19 16.23
CA HIS A 214 -7.08 -10.07 17.13
C HIS A 214 -7.01 -10.54 18.59
N LYS A 215 -7.92 -11.44 19.00
CA LYS A 215 -7.92 -12.05 20.34
C LYS A 215 -6.62 -12.75 20.69
N LEU A 216 -5.96 -13.39 19.71
CA LEU A 216 -4.67 -14.07 19.91
C LEU A 216 -3.53 -13.09 20.25
N PHE A 217 -3.60 -11.83 19.82
CA PHE A 217 -2.50 -10.86 19.93
C PHE A 217 -2.81 -9.65 20.82
N ARG A 218 -3.94 -9.65 21.54
CA ARG A 218 -4.29 -8.58 22.49
C ARG A 218 -3.29 -8.50 23.64
N ALA A 219 -2.95 -7.27 24.03
CA ALA A 219 -2.10 -7.01 25.19
C ALA A 219 -2.83 -7.32 26.52
N ASP A 220 -4.12 -7.01 26.58
CA ASP A 220 -5.02 -7.37 27.68
C ASP A 220 -6.14 -8.29 27.16
N LEU A 221 -6.21 -9.50 27.72
CA LEU A 221 -7.21 -10.50 27.32
C LEU A 221 -8.61 -10.17 27.85
N ASP A 222 -8.70 -9.36 28.91
CA ASP A 222 -9.96 -8.99 29.57
C ASP A 222 -10.55 -7.68 29.00
N ASP A 223 -9.77 -6.91 28.23
CA ASP A 223 -10.22 -5.70 27.54
C ASP A 223 -10.33 -5.90 26.02
N PRO A 224 -11.56 -6.00 25.46
CA PRO A 224 -11.76 -6.12 24.02
C PRO A 224 -11.21 -4.94 23.19
N GLY A 225 -11.08 -3.75 23.81
CA GLY A 225 -10.54 -2.55 23.17
C GLY A 225 -9.02 -2.45 23.21
N SER A 226 -8.34 -3.39 23.90
CA SER A 226 -6.89 -3.42 24.05
C SER A 226 -6.19 -3.52 22.69
N ASP A 227 -5.07 -2.82 22.56
CA ASP A 227 -4.21 -2.89 21.39
C ASP A 227 -3.72 -4.34 21.18
N ALA A 228 -3.71 -4.78 19.93
CA ALA A 228 -3.18 -6.06 19.54
C ALA A 228 -1.94 -5.89 18.66
N SER A 229 -0.87 -6.61 19.01
CA SER A 229 0.37 -6.54 18.25
C SER A 229 1.10 -7.88 18.26
N LEU A 230 1.76 -8.18 17.15
CA LEU A 230 2.50 -9.40 16.93
C LEU A 230 3.99 -9.07 16.84
N PHE A 231 4.78 -9.59 17.79
CA PHE A 231 6.23 -9.46 17.74
C PHE A 231 6.86 -10.54 16.86
N VAL A 232 7.70 -10.12 15.92
CA VAL A 232 8.47 -10.98 15.03
C VAL A 232 9.96 -10.79 15.33
N PRO A 233 10.61 -11.80 15.93
CA PRO A 233 12.02 -11.69 16.29
C PRO A 233 12.92 -11.59 15.05
N ALA A 234 13.99 -10.80 15.15
CA ALA A 234 14.96 -10.69 14.06
C ALA A 234 15.66 -12.02 13.76
N MET A 235 16.03 -12.21 12.50
CA MET A 235 16.78 -13.39 12.04
C MET A 235 18.23 -13.39 12.50
N VAL A 236 18.83 -12.19 12.61
CA VAL A 236 20.23 -12.02 12.98
C VAL A 236 20.33 -11.68 14.46
N LYS A 237 21.16 -12.44 15.19
CA LYS A 237 21.41 -12.19 16.62
C LYS A 237 21.97 -10.78 16.82
N GLY A 238 21.28 -9.98 17.64
CA GLY A 238 21.67 -8.60 17.94
C GLY A 238 20.91 -7.53 17.15
N GLN A 239 20.09 -7.91 16.16
CA GLN A 239 19.12 -7.00 15.55
C GLN A 239 17.82 -6.96 16.36
N MET A 240 17.13 -5.82 16.32
CA MET A 240 15.81 -5.69 16.94
C MET A 240 14.77 -6.38 16.06
N GLY A 241 13.86 -7.14 16.70
CA GLY A 241 12.69 -7.65 16.02
C GLY A 241 11.73 -6.53 15.63
N THR A 242 10.74 -6.86 14.82
CA THR A 242 9.71 -5.93 14.36
C THR A 242 8.37 -6.28 15.00
N THR A 243 7.49 -5.29 15.13
CA THR A 243 6.15 -5.47 15.68
C THR A 243 5.14 -5.16 14.59
N ILE A 244 4.24 -6.10 14.34
CA ILE A 244 3.13 -5.97 13.38
C ILE A 244 1.89 -5.55 14.16
N THR A 245 1.26 -4.46 13.76
CA THR A 245 -0.02 -4.03 14.31
C THR A 245 -1.14 -4.95 13.84
N VAL A 246 -1.97 -5.42 14.78
CA VAL A 246 -3.14 -6.25 14.49
C VAL A 246 -4.40 -5.43 14.79
N LEU A 247 -5.25 -5.20 13.80
CA LEU A 247 -6.46 -4.39 13.97
C LEU A 247 -7.71 -5.19 13.65
N SER A 248 -8.74 -5.04 14.48
CA SER A 248 -10.11 -5.38 14.10
C SER A 248 -10.63 -4.42 13.02
N HIS A 249 -11.68 -4.83 12.32
CA HIS A 249 -12.37 -3.96 11.37
C HIS A 249 -12.79 -2.60 11.99
N GLU A 250 -13.30 -2.60 13.23
CA GLU A 250 -13.74 -1.37 13.90
C GLU A 250 -12.58 -0.42 14.20
N GLN A 251 -11.45 -0.93 14.70
CA GLN A 251 -10.26 -0.12 14.96
C GLN A 251 -9.66 0.43 13.67
N TRP A 252 -9.67 -0.36 12.59
CA TRP A 252 -9.25 0.07 11.26
C TRP A 252 -10.11 1.24 10.76
N ASP A 253 -11.43 1.15 10.86
CA ASP A 253 -12.33 2.21 10.43
C ASP A 253 -12.18 3.47 11.28
N LYS A 254 -12.06 3.33 12.61
CA LYS A 254 -11.80 4.44 13.53
C LYS A 254 -10.48 5.15 13.19
N SER A 255 -9.42 4.39 12.90
CA SER A 255 -8.12 4.93 12.49
C SER A 255 -8.27 5.77 11.22
N ARG A 256 -8.97 5.25 10.21
CA ARG A 256 -9.23 5.98 8.95
C ARG A 256 -10.08 7.23 9.14
N GLN A 257 -11.13 7.16 9.97
CA GLN A 257 -12.03 8.29 10.25
C GLN A 257 -11.34 9.41 11.04
N ALA A 258 -10.40 9.05 11.93
CA ALA A 258 -9.60 10.00 12.69
C ALA A 258 -8.54 10.73 11.84
N GLY A 259 -8.44 10.42 10.54
CA GLY A 259 -7.41 10.97 9.66
C GLY A 259 -6.02 10.39 9.92
N HIS A 260 -5.90 9.36 10.77
CA HIS A 260 -4.68 8.58 10.88
C HIS A 260 -4.55 7.76 9.59
N THR A 261 -3.69 8.26 8.69
CA THR A 261 -3.08 7.44 7.63
C THR A 261 -1.91 6.62 8.18
N ASP A 262 -1.73 6.61 9.51
CA ASP A 262 -0.58 6.12 10.29
C ASP A 262 -0.49 4.60 10.36
N LEU A 263 -0.61 3.98 9.19
CA LEU A 263 0.04 2.72 8.97
C LEU A 263 0.89 2.99 7.74
N ASP A 264 2.13 3.42 7.95
CA ASP A 264 3.17 3.46 6.89
C ASP A 264 3.45 2.05 6.30
N ALA A 265 2.56 1.09 6.55
CA ALA A 265 2.50 -0.22 5.98
C ALA A 265 2.46 -0.15 4.47
N LYS A 266 3.45 -0.79 3.87
CA LYS A 266 3.49 -1.08 2.44
C LYS A 266 2.57 -2.25 2.09
N ILE A 267 2.31 -3.14 3.04
CA ILE A 267 1.49 -4.33 2.86
C ILE A 267 0.43 -4.44 3.97
N ILE A 268 -0.82 -4.65 3.57
CA ILE A 268 -1.94 -4.91 4.47
C ILE A 268 -2.47 -6.31 4.17
N ILE A 269 -2.43 -7.18 5.16
CA ILE A 269 -2.94 -8.55 5.04
C ILE A 269 -4.25 -8.66 5.82
N CYS A 270 -5.29 -9.14 5.16
CA CYS A 270 -6.62 -9.25 5.72
C CYS A 270 -6.99 -10.71 5.96
N ASP A 271 -7.20 -11.11 7.22
CA ASP A 271 -7.83 -12.39 7.57
C ASP A 271 -9.35 -12.26 7.37
N CYS A 272 -9.85 -12.72 6.23
CA CYS A 272 -11.26 -12.56 5.82
C CYS A 272 -12.21 -13.48 6.61
N SER A 273 -13.50 -13.18 6.66
CA SER A 273 -14.48 -14.13 7.21
C SER A 273 -14.52 -15.43 6.36
N PRO A 274 -14.67 -16.61 6.98
CA PRO A 274 -14.90 -17.87 6.27
C PRO A 274 -16.26 -17.90 5.55
N VAL A 275 -17.18 -16.99 5.89
CA VAL A 275 -18.46 -16.79 5.22
C VAL A 275 -18.30 -15.65 4.22
N LEU A 276 -18.34 -15.97 2.93
CA LEU A 276 -18.06 -15.00 1.86
C LEU A 276 -18.92 -13.73 1.96
N SER A 277 -20.22 -13.88 2.24
CA SER A 277 -21.17 -12.76 2.33
C SER A 277 -20.97 -11.84 3.54
N GLU A 278 -20.16 -12.25 4.53
CA GLU A 278 -19.84 -11.40 5.69
C GLU A 278 -18.65 -10.47 5.42
N ASN A 279 -17.91 -10.70 4.33
CA ASN A 279 -16.80 -9.84 3.94
C ASN A 279 -17.33 -8.58 3.24
N LEU A 280 -16.87 -7.41 3.69
CA LEU A 280 -17.32 -6.13 3.16
C LEU A 280 -16.86 -5.91 1.70
N PRO A 281 -17.77 -5.65 0.75
CA PRO A 281 -17.41 -5.42 -0.64
C PRO A 281 -16.36 -4.32 -0.84
N GLU A 282 -16.47 -3.22 -0.09
CA GLU A 282 -15.53 -2.08 -0.15
C GLU A 282 -14.08 -2.43 0.23
N LEU A 283 -13.88 -3.49 1.01
CA LEU A 283 -12.55 -4.03 1.32
C LEU A 283 -12.10 -5.00 0.24
N ILE A 284 -12.99 -5.88 -0.23
CA ILE A 284 -12.71 -6.81 -1.32
C ILE A 284 -12.28 -6.06 -2.59
N GLU A 285 -12.92 -4.95 -2.93
CA GLU A 285 -12.58 -4.08 -4.06
C GLU A 285 -11.15 -3.52 -4.01
N LYS A 286 -10.57 -3.40 -2.81
CA LYS A 286 -9.21 -2.88 -2.60
C LYS A 286 -8.14 -3.94 -2.74
N PHE A 287 -8.49 -5.22 -2.68
CA PHE A 287 -7.51 -6.31 -2.69
C PHE A 287 -6.78 -6.35 -4.04
N ASP A 288 -5.45 -6.23 -4.00
CA ASP A 288 -4.59 -6.45 -5.15
C ASP A 288 -4.38 -7.95 -5.35
N TYR A 289 -4.25 -8.68 -4.24
CA TYR A 289 -4.01 -10.11 -4.22
C TYR A 289 -4.97 -10.83 -3.28
N CYS A 290 -5.38 -12.03 -3.65
CA CYS A 290 -6.13 -12.92 -2.77
C CYS A 290 -5.44 -14.28 -2.66
N ILE A 291 -5.32 -14.81 -1.46
CA ILE A 291 -4.76 -16.13 -1.19
C ILE A 291 -5.86 -17.04 -0.66
N ILE A 292 -6.02 -18.20 -1.29
CA ILE A 292 -7.03 -19.19 -0.94
C ILE A 292 -6.30 -20.47 -0.51
N PRO A 293 -5.93 -20.61 0.79
CA PRO A 293 -5.34 -21.83 1.32
C PRO A 293 -6.31 -23.01 1.22
N THR A 294 -5.79 -24.17 0.82
CA THR A 294 -6.54 -25.43 0.73
C THR A 294 -5.66 -26.62 1.10
N THR A 295 -6.27 -27.75 1.43
CA THR A 295 -5.55 -29.00 1.75
C THR A 295 -5.75 -30.03 0.64
N LEU A 296 -4.72 -30.83 0.34
CA LEU A 296 -4.84 -31.93 -0.60
C LEU A 296 -5.42 -33.16 0.10
N ASN A 297 -6.74 -33.36 -0.04
CA ASN A 297 -7.45 -34.53 0.51
C ASN A 297 -8.23 -35.30 -0.58
N PRO A 298 -8.26 -36.66 -0.52
CA PRO A 298 -8.96 -37.48 -1.52
C PRO A 298 -10.47 -37.27 -1.57
N LEU A 299 -11.11 -37.13 -0.41
CA LEU A 299 -12.56 -36.95 -0.29
C LEU A 299 -13.04 -35.54 -0.69
N GLY A 300 -12.14 -34.68 -1.15
CA GLY A 300 -12.48 -33.29 -1.43
C GLY A 300 -11.81 -32.73 -2.66
N ILE A 301 -11.22 -33.47 -3.59
CA ILE A 301 -10.58 -32.81 -4.73
C ILE A 301 -11.60 -31.98 -5.56
N ALA A 302 -12.70 -32.60 -5.96
CA ALA A 302 -13.77 -31.92 -6.71
C ALA A 302 -14.51 -30.91 -5.83
N LYS A 303 -14.72 -31.23 -4.54
CA LYS A 303 -15.39 -30.33 -3.59
C LYS A 303 -14.54 -29.10 -3.26
N ASN A 304 -13.23 -29.28 -3.04
CA ASN A 304 -12.28 -28.21 -2.75
C ASN A 304 -12.08 -27.36 -4.01
N ALA A 305 -11.92 -27.98 -5.20
CA ALA A 305 -11.86 -27.24 -6.46
C ALA A 305 -13.13 -26.41 -6.70
N ASN A 306 -14.32 -26.99 -6.47
CA ASN A 306 -15.59 -26.26 -6.55
C ASN A 306 -15.66 -25.11 -5.53
N VAL A 307 -15.23 -25.35 -4.30
CA VAL A 307 -15.17 -24.32 -3.26
C VAL A 307 -14.24 -23.18 -3.68
N ILE A 308 -13.02 -23.49 -4.13
CA ILE A 308 -12.02 -22.49 -4.55
C ILE A 308 -12.53 -21.68 -5.74
N THR A 309 -13.05 -22.34 -6.78
CA THR A 309 -13.60 -21.65 -7.96
C THR A 309 -14.84 -20.82 -7.63
N ARG A 310 -15.67 -21.23 -6.65
CA ARG A 310 -16.75 -20.39 -6.12
C ARG A 310 -16.22 -19.17 -5.36
N THR A 311 -15.15 -19.33 -4.57
CA THR A 311 -14.46 -18.20 -3.93
C THR A 311 -13.94 -17.23 -4.98
N PHE A 312 -13.28 -17.74 -6.03
CA PHE A 312 -12.80 -16.92 -7.14
C PHE A 312 -13.93 -16.17 -7.82
N ALA A 313 -15.03 -16.85 -8.15
CA ALA A 313 -16.18 -16.24 -8.80
C ALA A 313 -16.82 -15.15 -7.93
N HIS A 314 -16.93 -15.40 -6.63
CA HIS A 314 -17.47 -14.42 -5.69
C HIS A 314 -16.57 -13.18 -5.57
N ILE A 315 -15.27 -13.36 -5.39
CA ILE A 315 -14.33 -12.23 -5.36
C ILE A 315 -14.39 -11.48 -6.69
N ARG A 316 -14.41 -12.18 -7.83
CA ARG A 316 -14.46 -11.56 -9.16
C ARG A 316 -15.74 -10.79 -9.42
N GLN A 317 -16.87 -11.14 -8.81
CA GLN A 317 -18.10 -10.35 -8.90
C GLN A 317 -17.94 -8.94 -8.32
N ILE A 318 -17.03 -8.78 -7.36
CA ILE A 318 -16.81 -7.54 -6.61
C ILE A 318 -15.54 -6.83 -7.12
N ASN A 319 -14.45 -7.56 -7.36
CA ASN A 319 -13.16 -7.02 -7.73
C ASN A 319 -12.67 -7.62 -9.07
N GLN A 320 -12.64 -6.79 -10.13
CA GLN A 320 -12.18 -7.16 -11.48
C GLN A 320 -10.65 -7.18 -11.64
N LYS A 321 -9.92 -6.69 -10.64
CA LYS A 321 -8.49 -6.40 -10.73
C LYS A 321 -7.65 -7.46 -10.03
N ALA A 322 -8.11 -7.95 -8.88
CA ALA A 322 -7.35 -8.85 -8.01
C ALA A 322 -6.79 -10.07 -8.74
N GLU A 323 -5.54 -10.40 -8.44
CA GLU A 323 -4.97 -11.70 -8.77
C GLU A 323 -5.19 -12.67 -7.61
N MET A 324 -5.57 -13.91 -7.94
CA MET A 324 -6.03 -14.88 -6.97
C MET A 324 -5.18 -16.15 -7.04
N PHE A 325 -4.62 -16.52 -5.89
CA PHE A 325 -3.69 -17.61 -5.74
C PHE A 325 -4.27 -18.71 -4.85
N CYS A 326 -4.46 -19.90 -5.42
CA CYS A 326 -4.72 -21.08 -4.60
C CYS A 326 -3.40 -21.57 -4.01
N LEU A 327 -3.34 -21.69 -2.68
CA LEU A 327 -2.16 -22.13 -1.93
C LEU A 327 -2.40 -23.51 -1.33
N ILE A 328 -1.46 -24.44 -1.52
CA ILE A 328 -1.52 -25.73 -0.84
C ILE A 328 -0.95 -25.60 0.58
N ASN A 329 -1.83 -25.79 1.56
CA ASN A 329 -1.53 -25.83 2.98
C ASN A 329 -1.58 -27.28 3.53
N SER A 330 -0.86 -27.50 4.63
CA SER A 330 -0.68 -28.82 5.27
C SER A 330 -0.19 -29.89 4.28
N PHE A 331 0.74 -29.52 3.41
CA PHE A 331 1.31 -30.44 2.43
C PHE A 331 2.21 -31.46 3.11
N ASP A 332 1.89 -32.75 2.94
CA ASP A 332 2.71 -33.85 3.45
C ASP A 332 3.80 -34.20 2.42
N VAL A 333 5.07 -33.99 2.79
CA VAL A 333 6.25 -34.26 1.94
C VAL A 333 6.76 -35.70 2.08
N GLY A 334 6.05 -36.57 2.80
CA GLY A 334 6.43 -37.95 2.98
C GLY A 334 6.39 -38.74 1.67
N LYS A 335 7.46 -39.49 1.37
CA LYS A 335 7.54 -40.36 0.19
C LYS A 335 6.35 -41.34 0.07
N ALA A 336 5.79 -41.76 1.20
CA ALA A 336 4.64 -42.67 1.22
C ALA A 336 3.37 -42.08 0.60
N VAL A 337 3.23 -40.74 0.58
CA VAL A 337 2.05 -40.06 0.05
C VAL A 337 2.31 -39.34 -1.28
N GLU A 338 3.53 -39.41 -1.82
CA GLU A 338 3.95 -38.71 -3.04
C GLU A 338 3.03 -39.00 -4.22
N LYS A 339 2.84 -40.28 -4.57
CA LYS A 339 1.91 -40.69 -5.65
C LYS A 339 0.48 -40.19 -5.45
N LYS A 340 0.02 -40.16 -4.19
CA LYS A 340 -1.30 -39.62 -3.83
C LYS A 340 -1.33 -38.12 -4.08
N ASN A 341 -0.31 -37.39 -3.64
CA ASN A 341 -0.22 -35.95 -3.85
C ASN A 341 -0.18 -35.62 -5.34
N ASP A 342 0.61 -36.34 -6.15
CA ASP A 342 0.69 -36.11 -7.60
C ASP A 342 -0.67 -36.27 -8.28
N THR A 343 -1.39 -37.34 -7.92
CA THR A 343 -2.73 -37.61 -8.46
C THR A 343 -3.70 -36.49 -8.06
N LEU A 344 -3.75 -36.14 -6.77
CA LEU A 344 -4.64 -35.10 -6.26
C LEU A 344 -4.32 -33.74 -6.88
N LEU A 345 -3.03 -33.38 -6.94
CA LEU A 345 -2.57 -32.13 -7.51
C LEU A 345 -2.90 -32.03 -8.99
N THR A 346 -2.73 -33.10 -9.76
CA THR A 346 -3.11 -33.15 -11.19
C THR A 346 -4.59 -32.83 -11.37
N HIS A 347 -5.46 -33.41 -10.54
CA HIS A 347 -6.89 -33.15 -10.59
C HIS A 347 -7.24 -31.71 -10.18
N LEU A 348 -6.65 -31.19 -9.10
CA LEU A 348 -6.89 -29.82 -8.68
C LEU A 348 -6.40 -28.81 -9.72
N GLN A 349 -5.17 -29.00 -10.23
CA GLN A 349 -4.58 -28.15 -11.27
C GLN A 349 -5.49 -28.09 -12.50
N LYS A 350 -6.01 -29.23 -12.97
CA LYS A 350 -6.92 -29.28 -14.11
C LYS A 350 -8.18 -28.42 -13.92
N GLU A 351 -8.78 -28.45 -12.73
CA GLU A 351 -9.97 -27.66 -12.42
C GLU A 351 -9.65 -26.15 -12.31
N ILE A 352 -8.53 -25.81 -11.68
CA ILE A 352 -8.07 -24.41 -11.59
C ILE A 352 -7.70 -23.88 -12.98
N ASP A 353 -7.01 -24.65 -13.82
CA ASP A 353 -6.70 -24.30 -15.21
C ASP A 353 -7.96 -24.15 -16.06
N HIS A 354 -8.98 -24.97 -15.81
CA HIS A 354 -10.27 -24.81 -16.47
C HIS A 354 -10.92 -23.46 -16.13
N TYR A 355 -10.90 -23.06 -14.86
CA TYR A 355 -11.37 -21.74 -14.46
C TYR A 355 -10.49 -20.61 -15.03
N ALA A 356 -9.16 -20.79 -14.99
CA ALA A 356 -8.18 -19.80 -15.43
C ALA A 356 -8.28 -19.46 -16.93
N ARG A 357 -8.83 -20.38 -17.75
CA ARG A 357 -9.17 -20.08 -19.16
C ARG A 357 -10.18 -18.94 -19.31
N HIS A 358 -11.02 -18.71 -18.29
CA HIS A 358 -11.99 -17.62 -18.27
C HIS A 358 -11.49 -16.41 -17.45
N ASP A 359 -10.64 -16.66 -16.45
CA ASP A 359 -10.06 -15.64 -15.59
C ASP A 359 -8.55 -15.90 -15.42
N PRO A 360 -7.68 -15.34 -16.28
CA PRO A 360 -6.25 -15.64 -16.29
C PRO A 360 -5.50 -15.11 -15.07
N LYS A 361 -6.17 -14.33 -14.21
CA LYS A 361 -5.62 -13.84 -12.94
C LYS A 361 -5.82 -14.83 -11.78
N CYS A 362 -6.50 -15.95 -12.02
CA CYS A 362 -6.62 -17.05 -11.06
C CYS A 362 -5.61 -18.15 -11.37
N ARG A 363 -4.83 -18.57 -10.37
CA ARG A 363 -3.85 -19.65 -10.56
C ARG A 363 -3.63 -20.49 -9.31
N LEU A 364 -3.19 -21.73 -9.51
CA LEU A 364 -2.68 -22.59 -8.44
C LEU A 364 -1.17 -22.34 -8.29
N ILE A 365 -0.72 -22.06 -7.07
CA ILE A 365 0.71 -22.07 -6.77
C ILE A 365 1.13 -23.54 -6.70
N HIS A 366 1.99 -23.96 -7.62
CA HIS A 366 2.45 -25.34 -7.61
C HIS A 366 3.31 -25.59 -6.35
N PRO A 367 3.14 -26.72 -5.62
CA PRO A 367 3.88 -27.00 -4.40
C PRO A 367 5.41 -27.03 -4.54
N SER A 368 5.96 -27.09 -5.76
CA SER A 368 7.39 -26.93 -6.00
C SER A 368 7.88 -25.48 -5.92
N GLN A 369 6.98 -24.51 -6.12
CA GLN A 369 7.28 -23.07 -6.06
C GLN A 369 7.07 -22.54 -4.65
N ALA A 370 5.88 -22.74 -4.08
CA ALA A 370 5.62 -22.49 -2.67
C ALA A 370 4.50 -23.41 -2.13
N LYS A 371 4.63 -23.81 -0.87
CA LYS A 371 3.67 -24.63 -0.13
C LYS A 371 3.86 -24.43 1.35
N ILE A 372 2.82 -24.64 2.14
CA ILE A 372 2.95 -24.76 3.59
C ILE A 372 2.90 -26.24 3.96
N ARG A 373 4.02 -26.76 4.49
CA ARG A 373 4.09 -28.16 4.90
C ARG A 373 3.29 -28.39 6.17
N TYR A 374 2.82 -29.63 6.32
CA TYR A 374 2.31 -30.06 7.61
C TYR A 374 3.39 -29.90 8.69
N SER A 375 3.03 -29.22 9.78
CA SER A 375 3.91 -29.00 10.93
C SER A 375 3.08 -28.98 12.20
N SER A 376 3.51 -29.73 13.22
CA SER A 376 2.89 -29.69 14.55
C SER A 376 3.03 -28.31 15.19
N ALA A 377 4.10 -27.56 14.90
CA ALA A 377 4.27 -26.19 15.39
C ALA A 377 3.13 -25.26 14.92
N LEU A 378 2.59 -25.49 13.72
CA LEU A 378 1.43 -24.76 13.18
C LEU A 378 0.08 -25.28 13.71
N LEU A 379 0.07 -26.33 14.53
CA LEU A 379 -1.11 -26.73 15.31
C LEU A 379 -1.06 -26.15 16.72
N TYR A 380 0.15 -25.93 17.23
CA TYR A 380 0.41 -25.35 18.56
C TYR A 380 0.57 -23.81 18.53
N TRP A 381 0.53 -23.14 17.37
CA TRP A 381 0.45 -21.68 17.39
C TRP A 381 -0.88 -21.26 18.04
N GLY A 382 -0.86 -20.25 18.91
CA GLY A 382 -2.02 -19.88 19.73
C GLY A 382 -2.12 -20.62 21.08
N TYR A 383 -1.27 -21.62 21.34
CA TYR A 383 -1.25 -22.33 22.63
C TYR A 383 -0.80 -21.44 23.80
N HIS A 384 -0.28 -20.25 23.50
CA HIS A 384 0.07 -19.22 24.47
C HIS A 384 -1.13 -18.75 25.30
N ILE A 385 -2.35 -18.88 24.77
CA ILE A 385 -3.59 -18.66 25.53
C ILE A 385 -3.73 -19.70 26.67
N ILE A 386 -3.23 -20.92 26.47
CA ILE A 386 -3.34 -22.03 27.42
C ILE A 386 -2.18 -22.02 28.41
N ASP A 387 -0.94 -21.79 27.93
CA ASP A 387 0.26 -21.90 28.74
C ASP A 387 0.78 -20.56 29.31
N GLY A 388 0.17 -19.44 28.93
CA GLY A 388 0.51 -18.09 29.41
C GLY A 388 1.81 -17.52 28.84
N SER A 389 2.40 -18.15 27.83
CA SER A 389 3.56 -17.59 27.13
C SER A 389 3.19 -16.34 26.31
N PRO A 390 4.18 -15.53 25.87
CA PRO A 390 3.90 -14.45 24.93
C PRO A 390 3.41 -14.98 23.57
N PRO A 391 2.49 -14.26 22.90
CA PRO A 391 2.05 -14.63 21.56
C PRO A 391 3.22 -14.61 20.57
N GLN A 392 3.41 -15.70 19.82
CA GLN A 392 4.49 -15.81 18.85
C GLN A 392 4.10 -16.68 17.65
N LEU A 393 4.66 -16.34 16.47
CA LEU A 393 4.56 -17.17 15.28
C LEU A 393 5.34 -18.47 15.45
N ALA A 394 4.98 -19.50 14.67
CA ALA A 394 5.68 -20.78 14.61
C ALA A 394 7.05 -20.71 13.90
N PHE A 395 7.77 -19.59 14.03
CA PHE A 395 9.05 -19.30 13.37
C PHE A 395 10.26 -19.72 14.18
N ARG A 396 10.07 -20.13 15.44
CA ARG A 396 11.14 -20.64 16.30
C ARG A 396 11.81 -21.86 15.67
N GLU A 397 13.12 -21.91 15.77
CA GLU A 397 13.90 -23.06 15.32
C GLU A 397 13.75 -24.25 16.28
N VAL A 398 13.55 -25.42 15.69
CA VAL A 398 13.63 -26.71 16.36
C VAL A 398 14.76 -27.48 15.69
N ALA A 399 15.79 -27.83 16.46
CA ALA A 399 17.02 -28.44 15.94
C ALA A 399 17.68 -27.64 14.80
N GLY A 400 17.71 -26.30 14.93
CA GLY A 400 18.35 -25.39 13.97
C GLY A 400 17.58 -25.16 12.68
N ARG A 401 16.31 -25.58 12.59
CA ARG A 401 15.44 -25.34 11.43
C ARG A 401 14.04 -24.95 11.86
N SER A 402 13.39 -24.10 11.08
CA SER A 402 11.95 -23.84 11.20
C SER A 402 11.31 -24.01 9.84
N TYR A 403 10.60 -25.13 9.66
CA TYR A 403 9.86 -25.39 8.42
C TYR A 403 8.76 -24.37 8.17
N PRO A 404 7.92 -23.98 9.16
CA PRO A 404 6.94 -22.92 8.95
C PRO A 404 7.59 -21.60 8.49
N ARG A 405 8.68 -21.16 9.14
CA ARG A 405 9.39 -19.94 8.72
C ARG A 405 9.86 -20.03 7.27
N THR A 406 10.48 -21.15 6.91
CA THR A 406 10.97 -21.38 5.54
C THR A 406 9.84 -21.36 4.53
N ASP A 407 8.73 -22.03 4.84
CA ASP A 407 7.58 -22.17 3.94
C ASP A 407 6.86 -20.83 3.70
N PHE A 408 6.70 -20.02 4.75
CA PHE A 408 6.07 -18.70 4.63
C PHE A 408 6.99 -17.66 3.98
N LEU A 409 8.31 -17.73 4.19
CA LEU A 409 9.28 -16.92 3.43
C LEU A 409 9.23 -17.29 1.94
N GLN A 410 9.21 -18.58 1.61
CA GLN A 410 9.09 -19.04 0.21
C GLN A 410 7.77 -18.58 -0.43
N LEU A 411 6.66 -18.56 0.32
CA LEU A 411 5.40 -18.00 -0.16
C LEU A 411 5.49 -16.49 -0.43
N ALA A 412 6.12 -15.73 0.49
CA ALA A 412 6.30 -14.30 0.31
C ALA A 412 7.23 -13.97 -0.86
N GLU A 413 8.34 -14.70 -1.03
CA GLU A 413 9.23 -14.63 -2.20
C GLU A 413 8.48 -14.94 -3.50
N TYR A 414 7.70 -16.02 -3.53
CA TYR A 414 6.87 -16.34 -4.70
C TYR A 414 5.94 -15.18 -5.07
N LEU A 415 5.30 -14.56 -4.08
CA LEU A 415 4.44 -13.41 -4.32
C LEU A 415 5.25 -12.20 -4.81
N GLU A 416 6.43 -11.90 -4.28
CA GLU A 416 7.31 -10.84 -4.81
C GLU A 416 7.63 -11.08 -6.29
N GLU A 417 8.08 -12.29 -6.65
CA GLU A 417 8.51 -12.64 -8.02
C GLU A 417 7.37 -12.64 -9.06
N HIS A 418 6.14 -12.90 -8.62
CA HIS A 418 4.99 -13.13 -9.52
C HIS A 418 3.95 -12.01 -9.47
N THR A 419 4.24 -10.95 -8.72
CA THR A 419 3.39 -9.77 -8.56
C THR A 419 4.22 -8.49 -8.61
N ASP A 420 3.65 -7.33 -8.32
CA ASP A 420 4.41 -6.07 -8.25
C ASP A 420 4.87 -5.73 -6.80
N ILE A 421 4.74 -6.66 -5.84
CA ILE A 421 5.20 -6.46 -4.46
C ILE A 421 6.71 -6.21 -4.39
N GLU A 422 7.51 -6.81 -5.27
CA GLU A 422 8.97 -6.56 -5.35
C GLU A 422 9.30 -5.06 -5.53
N THR A 423 8.41 -4.30 -6.20
CA THR A 423 8.62 -2.87 -6.43
C THR A 423 8.63 -2.03 -5.14
N LEU A 424 8.17 -2.60 -4.01
CA LEU A 424 8.17 -1.99 -2.69
C LEU A 424 9.54 -2.06 -1.96
N ARG A 425 10.51 -2.84 -2.46
CA ARG A 425 11.87 -2.96 -1.88
C ARG A 425 12.86 -1.91 -2.42
N HIS A 426 12.74 -1.52 -3.69
CA HIS A 426 13.79 -0.83 -4.43
C HIS A 426 13.90 0.70 -4.25
N ARG A 427 13.28 1.29 -3.21
CA ARG A 427 13.25 2.76 -3.03
C ARG A 427 13.72 3.29 -1.69
N GLY A 428 14.21 2.41 -0.81
CA GLY A 428 14.71 2.77 0.53
C GLY A 428 16.23 3.03 0.64
N GLU A 429 17.02 2.85 -0.43
CA GLU A 429 18.50 2.92 -0.36
C GLU A 429 19.15 3.86 -1.41
N ALA A 430 18.42 4.84 -1.95
CA ALA A 430 18.99 5.83 -2.89
C ALA A 430 19.30 7.17 -2.23
#